data_AF-A0ABD5BJY8-F1
#
_entry.id   AF-A0ABD5BJY8-F1
#
_cell.length_a   1.000
_cell.length_b   1.000
_cell.length_c   1.000
_cell.angle_alpha   90.00
_cell.angle_beta   90.00
_cell.angle_gamma   90.00
#
_symmetry.space_group_name_H-M   'P 1'
#
loop_
_entity.id
_entity.type
_entity.pdbx_description
1 polymer ?
#
loop_
_entity_poly.entity_id
_entity_poly.type
_entity_poly.pdbx_seq_one_letter_code
_entity_poly.pdbx_strand_id
1 'polypeptide(L)'
;MDAELPTEALSCNCSICRRKGLLLSFFPISAFTLNSGQDQLSAYTFNQHKIRHQFCRVCGAQPFAYGTAPDGAAMCAVNLRCVPDVALDALQIHSYDGASV
;
A
#
# COMPACT_ATOMS: atom_id res chain seq x y z
N MET A 1 3.48 12.94 -1.28
CA MET A 1 3.94 12.30 -0.03
C MET A 1 4.96 13.26 0.51
N ASP A 2 4.71 13.82 1.67
CA ASP A 2 5.57 14.88 2.24
C ASP A 2 6.64 14.24 3.15
N ALA A 3 7.18 13.10 2.71
CA ALA A 3 8.16 12.30 3.43
C ALA A 3 9.26 11.85 2.45
N GLU A 4 10.42 11.50 3.00
CA GLU A 4 11.57 11.00 2.24
C GLU A 4 11.21 9.74 1.44
N LEU A 5 11.81 9.59 0.26
CA LEU A 5 11.56 8.43 -0.60
C LEU A 5 12.05 7.14 0.10
N PRO A 6 11.22 6.08 0.19
CA PRO A 6 11.61 4.87 0.88
C PRO A 6 12.70 4.11 0.13
N THR A 7 13.66 3.58 0.86
CA THR A 7 14.67 2.65 0.36
C THR A 7 14.31 1.19 0.64
N GLU A 8 13.26 0.95 1.44
CA GLU A 8 12.79 -0.37 1.84
C GLU A 8 11.32 -0.56 1.45
N ALA A 9 10.94 -1.81 1.19
CA ALA A 9 9.58 -2.18 0.87
C ALA A 9 9.18 -3.54 1.44
N LEU A 10 7.92 -3.67 1.83
CA LEU A 10 7.35 -4.93 2.27
C LEU A 10 6.69 -5.67 1.10
N SER A 11 7.06 -6.93 0.91
CA SER A 11 6.46 -7.85 -0.06
C SER A 11 5.69 -8.95 0.68
N CYS A 12 4.36 -8.90 0.58
CA CYS A 12 3.47 -9.83 1.27
C CYS A 12 3.06 -11.00 0.35
N ASN A 13 3.19 -12.22 0.85
CA ASN A 13 2.85 -13.43 0.10
C ASN A 13 1.37 -13.83 0.13
N CYS A 14 0.49 -13.08 0.82
CA CYS A 14 -0.94 -13.43 0.89
C CYS A 14 -1.58 -13.43 -0.50
N SER A 15 -2.70 -14.13 -0.65
CA SER A 15 -3.27 -14.44 -1.96
C SER A 15 -3.57 -13.20 -2.82
N ILE A 16 -3.97 -12.08 -2.21
CA ILE A 16 -4.25 -10.83 -2.93
C ILE A 16 -2.97 -10.02 -3.19
N CYS A 17 -2.04 -9.95 -2.24
CA CYS A 17 -0.82 -9.16 -2.36
C CYS A 17 0.11 -9.73 -3.42
N ARG A 18 0.29 -11.06 -3.41
CA ARG A 18 1.14 -11.74 -4.40
C ARG A 18 0.60 -11.60 -5.82
N ARG A 19 -0.72 -11.68 -6.02
CA ARG A 19 -1.36 -11.56 -7.35
C ARG A 19 -1.25 -10.14 -7.89
N LYS A 20 -1.32 -9.14 -7.02
CA LYS A 20 -1.19 -7.72 -7.38
C LYS A 20 0.27 -7.24 -7.45
N GLY A 21 1.23 -8.05 -7.01
CA GLY A 21 2.65 -7.71 -7.01
C GLY A 21 2.99 -6.48 -6.17
N LEU A 22 2.29 -6.27 -5.05
CA LEU A 22 2.42 -5.05 -4.25
C LEU A 22 3.79 -4.96 -3.58
N LEU A 23 4.39 -3.76 -3.62
CA LEU A 23 5.54 -3.39 -2.79
C LEU A 23 5.11 -2.24 -1.90
N LEU A 24 4.94 -2.51 -0.61
CA LEU A 24 4.27 -1.58 0.31
C LEU A 24 5.27 -0.87 1.22
N SER A 25 5.09 0.44 1.38
CA SER A 25 5.67 1.21 2.47
C SER A 25 4.54 1.84 3.29
N PHE A 26 4.74 1.98 4.60
CA PHE A 26 3.70 2.34 5.56
C PHE A 26 4.01 3.71 6.17
N PHE A 27 3.01 4.59 6.15
CA PHE A 27 3.12 5.95 6.65
C PHE A 27 1.96 6.27 7.59
N PRO A 28 2.16 7.16 8.57
CA PRO A 28 1.05 7.77 9.29
C PRO A 28 0.07 8.42 8.33
N ILE A 29 -1.23 8.32 8.60
CA ILE A 29 -2.25 8.94 7.73
C ILE A 29 -2.03 10.46 7.58
N SER A 30 -1.45 11.12 8.58
CA SER A 30 -1.13 12.55 8.56
C SER A 30 -0.05 12.94 7.54
N ALA A 31 0.75 11.99 7.07
CA ALA A 31 1.77 12.20 6.03
C ALA A 31 1.27 11.84 4.62
N PHE A 32 -0.02 11.50 4.49
CA PHE A 32 -0.64 11.10 3.23
C PHE A 32 -1.79 12.04 2.84
N THR A 33 -1.69 12.59 1.65
CA THR A 33 -2.74 13.42 1.03
C THR A 33 -3.11 12.83 -0.33
N LEU A 34 -4.40 12.59 -0.54
CA LEU A 34 -4.94 12.23 -1.85
C LEU A 34 -5.23 13.52 -2.63
N ASN A 35 -4.37 13.84 -3.59
CA ASN A 35 -4.49 15.10 -4.34
C ASN A 35 -5.64 15.09 -5.37
N SER A 36 -6.02 13.93 -5.91
CA SER A 36 -7.05 13.81 -6.95
C SER A 36 -7.57 12.38 -7.11
N GLY A 37 -8.65 12.22 -7.89
CA GLY A 37 -9.16 10.91 -8.34
C GLY A 37 -9.92 10.11 -7.28
N GLN A 38 -10.28 10.72 -6.15
CA GLN A 38 -11.08 10.08 -5.10
C GLN A 38 -12.38 9.48 -5.63
N ASP A 39 -13.02 10.22 -6.52
CA ASP A 39 -14.25 9.86 -7.20
C ASP A 39 -14.08 8.66 -8.13
N GLN A 40 -12.85 8.26 -8.49
CA GLN A 40 -12.52 7.12 -9.36
C GLN A 40 -11.96 5.90 -8.60
N LEU A 41 -11.78 6.02 -7.28
CA LEU A 41 -11.33 4.91 -6.45
C LEU A 41 -12.48 3.96 -6.13
N SER A 42 -12.11 2.70 -5.89
CA SER A 42 -12.96 1.68 -5.33
C SER A 42 -12.19 0.97 -4.23
N ALA A 43 -12.91 0.59 -3.17
CA ALA A 43 -12.34 -0.04 -2.01
C ALA A 43 -12.58 -1.55 -2.04
N TYR A 44 -11.59 -2.32 -1.62
CA TYR A 44 -11.71 -3.75 -1.38
C TYR A 44 -11.10 -4.12 -0.04
N THR A 45 -11.83 -4.89 0.77
CA THR A 45 -11.36 -5.48 2.03
C THR A 45 -11.25 -6.99 1.86
N PHE A 46 -10.25 -7.59 2.52
CA PHE A 46 -9.96 -9.02 2.43
C PHE A 46 -9.71 -9.62 3.81
N ASN A 47 -9.97 -10.92 3.97
CA ASN A 47 -9.73 -11.71 5.19
C ASN A 47 -10.32 -11.07 6.47
N GLN A 48 -9.50 -10.55 7.37
CA GLN A 48 -9.92 -9.92 8.62
C GLN A 48 -10.43 -8.48 8.43
N HIS A 49 -10.46 -7.98 7.19
CA HIS A 49 -10.95 -6.65 6.81
C HIS A 49 -10.16 -5.49 7.48
N LYS A 50 -8.93 -5.78 7.93
CA LYS A 50 -8.01 -4.82 8.57
C LYS A 50 -7.43 -3.79 7.60
N ILE A 51 -7.34 -4.14 6.32
CA ILE A 51 -6.77 -3.29 5.27
C ILE A 51 -7.85 -3.02 4.22
N ARG A 52 -8.07 -1.73 3.94
CA ARG A 52 -8.98 -1.23 2.91
C ARG A 52 -8.17 -0.81 1.70
N HIS A 53 -8.01 -1.72 0.76
CA HIS A 53 -7.25 -1.52 -0.49
C HIS A 53 -7.98 -0.56 -1.43
N GLN A 54 -7.29 0.47 -1.91
CA GLN A 54 -7.85 1.47 -2.82
C GLN A 54 -7.28 1.26 -4.21
N PHE A 55 -8.14 0.99 -5.18
CA PHE A 55 -7.75 0.81 -6.57
C PHE A 55 -8.57 1.69 -7.50
N CYS A 56 -7.96 2.14 -8.60
CA CYS A 56 -8.63 2.90 -9.64
C CYS A 56 -9.57 1.97 -10.41
N ARG A 57 -10.84 2.33 -10.51
CA ARG A 57 -11.82 1.53 -11.27
C ARG A 57 -11.61 1.59 -12.79
N VAL A 58 -10.84 2.55 -13.27
CA VAL A 58 -10.57 2.77 -14.71
C VAL A 58 -9.38 1.92 -15.19
N CYS A 59 -8.24 1.98 -14.49
CA CYS A 59 -7.02 1.28 -14.91
C CYS A 59 -6.65 0.08 -14.02
N GLY A 60 -7.34 -0.15 -12.91
CA GLY A 60 -7.09 -1.27 -11.99
C GLY A 60 -5.88 -1.10 -11.06
N ALA A 61 -5.08 -0.04 -11.23
CA ALA A 61 -3.92 0.22 -10.37
C ALA A 61 -4.35 0.41 -8.91
N GLN A 62 -3.60 -0.18 -7.98
CA GLN A 62 -3.81 -0.03 -6.53
C GLN A 62 -2.71 0.83 -5.93
N PRO A 63 -2.85 2.17 -5.93
CA PRO A 63 -1.79 3.07 -5.47
C PRO A 63 -1.58 3.04 -3.96
N PHE A 64 -2.62 2.75 -3.17
CA PHE A 64 -2.51 2.72 -1.71
C PHE A 64 -3.61 1.88 -1.05
N ALA A 65 -3.52 1.73 0.27
CA ALA A 65 -4.53 1.13 1.12
C ALA A 65 -4.56 1.84 2.48
N TYR A 66 -5.73 1.89 3.12
CA TYR A 66 -5.84 2.35 4.50
C TYR A 66 -5.77 1.18 5.46
N GLY A 67 -5.14 1.38 6.62
CA GLY A 67 -5.08 0.40 7.70
C GLY A 67 -4.83 1.07 9.05
N THR A 68 -4.50 0.26 10.05
CA THR A 68 -4.14 0.72 11.39
C THR A 68 -2.85 0.05 11.85
N ALA A 69 -2.01 0.80 12.55
CA ALA A 69 -0.86 0.25 13.25
C ALA A 69 -1.31 -0.59 14.47
N PRO A 70 -0.41 -1.40 15.07
CA PRO A 70 -0.74 -2.23 16.23
C PRO A 70 -1.25 -1.45 17.45
N ASP A 71 -0.86 -0.18 17.58
CA ASP A 71 -1.32 0.75 18.62
C ASP A 71 -2.67 1.42 18.30
N GLY A 72 -3.26 1.10 17.14
CA GLY A 72 -4.52 1.68 16.66
C GLY A 72 -4.37 2.96 15.85
N ALA A 73 -3.16 3.50 15.67
CA ALA A 73 -2.95 4.70 14.87
C ALA A 73 -3.34 4.45 13.40
N ALA A 74 -4.02 5.43 12.77
CA ALA A 74 -4.41 5.33 11.37
C ALA A 74 -3.20 5.43 10.44
N MET A 75 -3.10 4.51 9.49
CA MET A 75 -1.97 4.36 8.57
C MET A 75 -2.42 4.32 7.12
N CYS A 76 -1.51 4.70 6.22
CA CYS A 76 -1.63 4.50 4.79
C CYS A 76 -0.47 3.60 4.31
N ALA A 77 -0.80 2.51 3.63
CA ALA A 77 0.17 1.68 2.92
C ALA A 77 0.23 2.12 1.46
N VAL A 78 1.36 2.68 1.03
CA VAL A 78 1.60 3.16 -0.33
C VAL A 78 2.25 2.05 -1.15
N ASN A 79 1.71 1.79 -2.34
CA ASN A 79 2.34 0.87 -3.29
C ASN A 79 3.45 1.62 -4.05
N LEU A 80 4.70 1.31 -3.75
CA LEU A 80 5.87 1.98 -4.33
C LEU A 80 5.96 1.80 -5.84
N ARG A 81 5.33 0.77 -6.41
CA ARG A 81 5.21 0.62 -7.87
C ARG A 81 4.41 1.73 -8.54
N CYS A 82 3.64 2.50 -7.78
CA CYS A 82 2.85 3.63 -8.25
C CYS A 82 3.52 4.99 -7.93
N VAL A 83 4.75 5.00 -7.42
CA VAL A 83 5.51 6.22 -7.11
C VAL A 83 6.63 6.37 -8.15
N PRO A 84 6.52 7.31 -9.11
CA PRO A 84 7.46 7.41 -10.23
C PRO A 84 8.92 7.62 -9.83
N ASP A 85 9.16 8.34 -8.73
CA ASP A 85 10.51 8.73 -8.29
C ASP A 85 11.23 7.62 -7.49
N VAL A 86 10.56 6.50 -7.19
CA VAL A 86 11.17 5.39 -6.45
C VAL A 86 11.98 4.49 -7.39
N ALA A 87 13.26 4.30 -7.08
CA ALA A 87 14.13 3.35 -7.77
C ALA A 87 13.80 1.90 -7.33
N LEU A 88 12.83 1.26 -8.00
CA LEU A 88 12.31 -0.05 -7.61
C LEU A 88 13.38 -1.14 -7.49
N ASP A 89 14.39 -1.12 -8.37
CA ASP A 89 15.46 -2.14 -8.40
C ASP A 89 16.48 -1.97 -7.27
N ALA A 90 16.52 -0.80 -6.63
CA ALA A 90 17.40 -0.49 -5.51
C ALA A 90 16.72 -0.71 -4.15
N LEU A 91 15.43 -1.08 -4.13
CA LEU A 91 14.69 -1.29 -2.89
C LEU A 91 15.18 -2.54 -2.17
N GLN A 92 15.44 -2.40 -0.87
CA GLN A 92 15.58 -3.56 0.01
C GLN A 92 14.20 -4.15 0.30
N ILE A 93 13.99 -5.41 -0.12
CA ILE A 93 12.69 -6.08 0.00
C ILE A 93 12.63 -6.93 1.27
N HIS A 94 11.66 -6.60 2.13
CA HIS A 94 11.33 -7.36 3.32
C HIS A 94 10.13 -8.26 3.05
N SER A 95 10.35 -9.58 3.10
CA SER A 95 9.28 -10.56 2.94
C SER A 95 8.38 -10.60 4.18
N TYR A 96 7.07 -10.66 3.96
CA TYR A 96 6.08 -10.83 5.00
C TYR A 96 5.17 -12.02 4.70
N ASP A 97 5.05 -12.93 5.66
CA ASP A 97 4.19 -14.10 5.55
C ASP A 97 2.74 -13.77 5.94
N GLY A 98 2.05 -13.02 5.07
CA GLY A 98 0.63 -12.71 5.24
C GLY A 98 -0.31 -13.84 4.87
N ALA A 99 0.18 -14.96 4.34
CA ALA A 99 -0.64 -16.14 4.04
C ALA A 99 -1.00 -16.95 5.31
N SER A 100 -0.21 -16.80 6.37
CA SER A 100 -0.36 -17.52 7.64
C SER A 100 -1.07 -16.71 8.74
N VAL A 101 -1.67 -15.54 8.40
CA VAL A 101 -2.22 -14.56 9.36
C VAL A 101 -3.72 -14.33 9.17
#